data_AF-A0A2V0PN96-F1
#
_entry.id   AF-A0A2V0PN96-F1
#
_cell.length_a   1.000
_cell.length_b   1.000
_cell.length_c   1.000
_cell.angle_alpha   90.00
_cell.angle_beta   90.00
_cell.angle_gamma   90.00
#
_symmetry.space_group_name_H-M   'P 1'
#
loop_
_entity.id
_entity.type
_entity.pdbx_description
1 polymer ?
#
loop_
_entity_poly.entity_id
_entity_poly.type
_entity_poly.pdbx_seq_one_letter_code
_entity_poly.pdbx_strand_id
1 'polypeptide(L)'
;MPPPGAPPAERSGSSGDIERAALLDRRKSGIATSREAFHQIVHSWFSRKFATGCAILLPIVITFYVTYHFLSLFDGLFSPLYKHFFGIDVFGLGFLTSVVFVTSTGVFFSSWLGSWFLGLGEWLIKRVPLVKHLYSAAKQTVEGALRLNSVYVPTNHVYVGDIYLLEDKDCLRTSMSVREGLEAVVSVGTALPPALQAIQPTLS
;
A
#
# COMPACT_ATOMS: atom_id res chain seq x y z
N MET A 1 -12.80 -43.92 -93.89
CA MET A 1 -12.99 -42.46 -93.96
C MET A 1 -14.32 -42.10 -93.30
N PRO A 2 -14.37 -41.24 -92.27
CA PRO A 2 -15.62 -40.62 -91.79
C PRO A 2 -15.89 -39.23 -92.45
N PRO A 3 -17.15 -38.76 -92.50
CA PRO A 3 -17.60 -37.63 -93.34
C PRO A 3 -17.43 -36.23 -92.70
N PRO A 4 -17.37 -35.14 -93.49
CA PRO A 4 -17.13 -33.77 -93.02
C PRO A 4 -18.44 -32.97 -92.79
N GLY A 5 -18.50 -32.22 -91.67
CA GLY A 5 -19.42 -31.08 -91.53
C GLY A 5 -20.36 -31.08 -90.31
N ALA A 6 -19.82 -30.91 -89.09
CA ALA A 6 -20.63 -30.48 -87.94
C ALA A 6 -20.15 -29.09 -87.45
N PRO A 7 -21.07 -28.12 -87.22
CA PRO A 7 -20.70 -26.75 -86.85
C PRO A 7 -20.22 -26.65 -85.39
N PRO A 8 -19.36 -25.67 -85.05
CA PRO A 8 -18.78 -25.53 -83.72
C PRO A 8 -19.78 -24.93 -82.72
N ALA A 9 -19.92 -25.56 -81.56
CA ALA A 9 -20.75 -25.09 -80.45
C ALA A 9 -20.00 -24.01 -79.64
N GLU A 10 -20.45 -22.76 -79.69
CA GLU A 10 -19.92 -21.64 -78.90
C GLU A 10 -20.82 -21.27 -77.71
N ARG A 11 -20.15 -21.02 -76.56
CA ARG A 11 -20.47 -20.03 -75.50
C ARG A 11 -21.86 -20.04 -74.84
N SER A 12 -22.08 -20.92 -73.86
CA SER A 12 -23.01 -20.64 -72.74
C SER A 12 -22.46 -20.97 -71.33
N GLY A 13 -21.28 -21.59 -71.22
CA GLY A 13 -20.70 -22.02 -69.94
C GLY A 13 -20.14 -20.89 -69.06
N SER A 14 -19.66 -19.79 -69.65
CA SER A 14 -18.82 -18.81 -68.93
C SER A 14 -19.51 -18.09 -67.75
N SER A 15 -20.77 -17.65 -67.88
CA SER A 15 -21.41 -16.83 -66.84
C SER A 15 -21.89 -17.64 -65.63
N GLY A 16 -22.39 -18.85 -65.86
CA GLY A 16 -22.86 -19.74 -64.78
C GLY A 16 -21.71 -20.33 -63.97
N ASP A 17 -20.55 -20.54 -64.60
CA ASP A 17 -19.36 -21.05 -63.94
C ASP A 17 -18.73 -20.00 -63.00
N ILE A 18 -18.81 -18.71 -63.35
CA ILE A 18 -18.34 -17.60 -62.49
C ILE A 18 -19.24 -17.43 -61.26
N GLU A 19 -20.56 -17.50 -61.43
CA GLU A 19 -21.50 -17.40 -60.30
C GLU A 19 -21.37 -18.60 -59.35
N ARG A 20 -21.19 -19.81 -59.89
CA ARG A 20 -20.90 -21.01 -59.11
C ARG A 20 -19.56 -20.91 -58.36
N ALA A 21 -18.52 -20.39 -58.99
CA ALA A 21 -17.23 -20.16 -58.34
C ALA A 21 -17.35 -19.16 -57.17
N ALA A 22 -18.11 -18.08 -57.35
CA ALA A 22 -18.39 -17.10 -56.30
C ALA A 22 -19.21 -17.71 -55.14
N LEU A 23 -20.19 -18.56 -55.42
CA LEU A 23 -20.96 -19.27 -54.39
C LEU A 23 -20.11 -20.30 -53.62
N LEU A 24 -19.20 -21.01 -54.32
CA LEU A 24 -18.28 -21.95 -53.70
C LEU A 24 -17.28 -21.23 -52.80
N ASP A 25 -16.74 -20.09 -53.22
CA ASP A 25 -15.82 -19.28 -52.42
C ASP A 25 -16.51 -18.67 -51.18
N ARG A 26 -17.74 -18.18 -51.34
CA ARG A 26 -18.57 -17.67 -50.24
C ARG A 26 -18.94 -18.76 -49.22
N ARG A 27 -19.13 -20.00 -49.68
CA ARG A 27 -19.34 -21.16 -48.81
C ARG A 27 -18.06 -21.55 -48.07
N LYS A 28 -16.91 -21.51 -48.76
CA LYS A 28 -15.61 -21.88 -48.20
C LYS A 28 -15.13 -20.89 -47.15
N SER A 29 -15.30 -19.59 -47.40
CA SER A 29 -15.02 -18.52 -46.45
C SER A 29 -15.90 -18.60 -45.21
N GLY A 30 -17.22 -18.79 -45.36
CA GLY A 30 -18.12 -18.95 -44.21
C GLY A 30 -17.77 -20.14 -43.29
N ILE A 31 -17.30 -21.24 -43.87
CA ILE A 31 -16.85 -22.43 -43.13
C ILE A 31 -15.51 -22.17 -42.42
N ALA A 32 -14.58 -21.47 -43.07
CA ALA A 32 -13.30 -21.10 -42.47
C ALA A 32 -13.48 -20.15 -41.28
N THR A 33 -14.29 -19.10 -41.45
CA THR A 33 -14.59 -18.13 -40.38
C THR A 33 -15.28 -18.78 -39.18
N SER A 34 -16.15 -19.76 -39.40
CA SER A 34 -16.83 -20.49 -38.31
C SER A 34 -15.85 -21.33 -37.47
N ARG A 35 -14.85 -21.97 -38.10
CA ARG A 35 -13.82 -22.75 -37.38
C ARG A 35 -12.93 -21.87 -36.53
N GLU A 36 -12.52 -20.72 -37.05
CA GLU A 36 -11.65 -19.78 -36.35
C GLU A 36 -12.36 -19.12 -35.16
N ALA A 37 -13.61 -18.69 -35.35
CA ALA A 37 -14.44 -18.14 -34.28
C ALA A 37 -14.68 -19.16 -33.16
N PHE A 38 -14.93 -20.43 -33.50
CA PHE A 38 -15.14 -21.47 -32.50
C PHE A 38 -13.88 -21.71 -31.66
N HIS A 39 -12.69 -21.74 -32.28
CA HIS A 39 -11.43 -21.91 -31.56
C HIS A 39 -11.16 -20.73 -30.59
N GLN A 40 -11.41 -19.50 -31.04
CA GLN A 40 -11.26 -18.29 -30.22
C GLN A 40 -12.18 -18.32 -28.99
N ILE A 41 -13.45 -18.70 -29.17
CA ILE A 41 -14.44 -18.75 -28.09
C ILE A 41 -14.11 -19.87 -27.10
N VAL A 42 -13.78 -21.06 -27.59
CA VAL A 42 -13.44 -22.22 -26.74
C VAL A 42 -12.17 -21.97 -25.92
N HIS A 43 -11.12 -21.40 -26.52
CA HIS A 43 -9.88 -21.09 -25.81
C HIS A 43 -10.09 -20.01 -24.73
N SER A 44 -10.89 -18.98 -25.04
CA SER A 44 -11.25 -17.92 -24.09
C SER A 44 -12.11 -18.44 -22.93
N TRP A 45 -13.01 -19.37 -23.21
CA TRP A 45 -13.90 -19.94 -22.21
C TRP A 45 -13.16 -20.92 -21.29
N PHE A 46 -12.30 -21.78 -21.86
CA PHE A 46 -11.50 -22.75 -21.12
C PHE A 46 -10.49 -22.07 -20.19
N SER A 47 -9.72 -21.09 -20.71
CA SER A 47 -8.68 -20.39 -19.92
C SER A 47 -9.26 -19.62 -18.73
N ARG A 48 -10.42 -18.95 -18.89
CA ARG A 48 -11.09 -18.24 -17.78
C ARG A 48 -11.57 -19.18 -16.68
N LYS A 49 -12.12 -20.34 -17.03
CA LYS A 49 -12.59 -21.33 -16.05
C LYS A 49 -11.42 -22.06 -15.35
N PHE A 50 -10.36 -22.37 -16.09
CA PHE A 50 -9.14 -22.98 -15.57
C PHE A 50 -8.37 -22.04 -14.64
N ALA A 51 -8.23 -20.75 -15.00
CA ALA A 51 -7.55 -19.76 -14.18
C ALA A 51 -8.21 -19.60 -12.80
N THR A 52 -9.55 -19.59 -12.75
CA THR A 52 -10.28 -19.53 -11.47
C THR A 52 -10.08 -20.80 -10.65
N GLY A 53 -10.08 -21.99 -11.28
CA GLY A 53 -9.78 -23.25 -10.60
C GLY A 53 -8.37 -23.28 -10.01
N CYS A 54 -7.36 -22.85 -10.79
CA CYS A 54 -5.99 -22.71 -10.31
C CYS A 54 -5.87 -21.68 -9.19
N ALA A 55 -6.56 -20.53 -9.27
CA ALA A 55 -6.53 -19.51 -8.23
C ALA A 55 -7.11 -20.00 -6.90
N ILE A 56 -8.16 -20.83 -6.93
CA ILE A 56 -8.74 -21.45 -5.73
C ILE A 56 -7.84 -22.57 -5.18
N LEU A 57 -7.17 -23.34 -6.06
CA LEU A 57 -6.24 -24.40 -5.65
C LEU A 57 -4.90 -23.88 -5.15
N LEU A 58 -4.45 -22.72 -5.63
CA LEU A 58 -3.18 -22.10 -5.28
C LEU A 58 -2.95 -22.02 -3.76
N PRO A 59 -3.87 -21.50 -2.93
CA PRO A 59 -3.67 -21.48 -1.47
C PRO A 59 -3.59 -22.89 -0.87
N ILE A 60 -4.33 -23.87 -1.38
CA ILE A 60 -4.32 -25.26 -0.89
C ILE A 60 -2.97 -25.91 -1.22
N VAL A 61 -2.46 -25.72 -2.44
CA VAL A 61 -1.16 -26.26 -2.85
C VAL A 61 -0.04 -25.61 -2.05
N ILE A 62 -0.10 -24.29 -1.83
CA ILE A 62 0.90 -23.57 -1.03
C ILE A 62 0.91 -24.07 0.40
N THR A 63 -0.24 -24.22 1.06
CA THR A 63 -0.28 -24.72 2.44
C THR A 63 0.27 -26.14 2.53
N PHE A 64 -0.08 -27.01 1.59
CA PHE A 64 0.45 -28.37 1.55
C PHE A 64 1.96 -28.39 1.28
N TYR A 65 2.45 -27.55 0.36
CA TYR A 65 3.88 -27.42 0.05
C TYR A 65 4.68 -26.93 1.25
N VAL A 66 4.22 -25.86 1.91
CA VAL A 66 4.89 -25.29 3.09
C VAL A 66 4.88 -26.30 4.24
N THR A 67 3.75 -26.99 4.46
CA THR A 67 3.65 -28.02 5.51
C THR A 67 4.60 -29.19 5.23
N TYR A 68 4.63 -29.69 4.00
CA TYR A 68 5.54 -30.76 3.61
C TYR A 68 7.00 -30.35 3.75
N HIS A 69 7.35 -29.14 3.30
CA HIS A 69 8.72 -28.62 3.40
C HIS A 69 9.15 -28.45 4.86
N PHE A 70 8.26 -27.91 5.71
CA PHE A 70 8.50 -27.77 7.14
C PHE A 70 8.73 -29.12 7.82
N LEU A 71 7.85 -30.11 7.59
CA LEU A 71 8.00 -31.44 8.16
C LEU A 71 9.28 -32.12 7.66
N SER A 72 9.58 -32.02 6.37
CA SER A 72 10.81 -32.57 5.78
C SER A 72 12.07 -31.91 6.32
N LEU A 73 12.03 -30.62 6.65
CA LEU A 73 13.17 -29.91 7.24
C LEU A 73 13.42 -30.37 8.68
N PHE A 74 12.35 -30.56 9.45
CA PHE A 74 12.44 -31.12 10.80
C PHE A 74 12.85 -32.60 10.79
N ASP A 75 12.22 -33.44 9.97
CA ASP A 75 12.63 -34.83 9.79
C ASP A 75 14.10 -34.91 9.35
N GLY A 76 14.55 -34.05 8.44
CA GLY A 76 15.94 -34.00 7.99
C GLY A 76 16.93 -33.58 9.09
N LEU A 77 16.58 -32.58 9.89
CA LEU A 77 17.43 -32.08 10.98
C LEU A 77 17.59 -33.12 12.11
N PHE A 78 16.53 -33.86 12.42
CA PHE A 78 16.51 -34.77 13.55
C PHE A 78 16.64 -36.26 13.18
N SER A 79 16.55 -36.65 11.90
CA SER A 79 16.82 -38.00 11.39
C SER A 79 18.12 -38.63 11.92
N PRO A 80 19.29 -37.93 11.89
CA PRO A 80 20.53 -38.49 12.46
C PRO A 80 20.46 -38.67 13.98
N LEU A 81 19.69 -37.84 14.68
CA LEU A 81 19.49 -37.94 16.13
C LEU A 81 18.63 -39.17 16.47
N TYR A 82 17.53 -39.41 15.75
CA TYR A 82 16.63 -40.55 16.00
C TYR A 82 17.29 -41.90 15.71
N LYS A 83 18.07 -41.99 14.62
CA LYS A 83 18.82 -43.21 14.30
C LYS A 83 19.83 -43.58 15.38
N HIS A 84 20.42 -42.59 16.05
CA HIS A 84 21.36 -42.82 17.14
C HIS A 84 20.68 -43.26 18.44
N PHE A 85 19.54 -42.67 18.80
CA PHE A 85 18.87 -42.94 20.08
C PHE A 85 17.88 -44.11 20.06
N PHE A 86 17.12 -44.30 18.97
CA PHE A 86 16.03 -45.26 18.92
C PHE A 86 16.21 -46.37 17.87
N GLY A 87 17.13 -46.21 16.91
CA GLY A 87 17.49 -47.27 15.94
C GLY A 87 16.36 -47.78 15.03
N ILE A 88 15.20 -47.13 15.06
CA ILE A 88 14.00 -47.51 14.31
C ILE A 88 13.54 -46.29 13.51
N ASP A 89 13.42 -46.45 12.19
CA ASP A 89 12.84 -45.44 11.31
C ASP A 89 11.30 -45.53 11.37
N VAL A 90 10.68 -44.75 12.26
CA VAL A 90 9.21 -44.66 12.34
C VAL A 90 8.72 -43.46 11.53
N PHE A 91 7.85 -43.72 10.56
CA PHE A 91 7.19 -42.71 9.76
C PHE A 91 6.26 -41.86 10.66
N GLY A 92 6.56 -40.56 10.83
CA GLY A 92 5.75 -39.64 11.65
C GLY A 92 6.42 -39.11 12.93
N LEU A 93 7.65 -39.52 13.25
CA LEU A 93 8.37 -38.98 14.42
C LEU A 93 8.72 -37.48 14.26
N GLY A 94 9.00 -37.00 13.05
CA GLY A 94 9.19 -35.57 12.76
C GLY A 94 7.97 -34.72 13.07
N PHE A 95 6.78 -35.23 12.80
CA PHE A 95 5.54 -34.55 13.16
C PHE A 95 5.45 -34.35 14.68
N LEU A 96 5.64 -35.42 15.46
CA LEU A 96 5.56 -35.34 16.92
C LEU A 96 6.60 -34.39 17.50
N THR A 97 7.83 -34.47 17.01
CA THR A 97 8.93 -33.62 17.49
C THR A 97 8.79 -32.17 17.05
N SER A 98 8.24 -31.90 15.87
CA SER A 98 7.89 -30.54 15.45
C SER A 98 6.81 -29.92 16.34
N VAL A 99 5.79 -30.70 16.73
CA VAL A 99 4.73 -30.24 17.65
C VAL A 99 5.34 -29.89 19.00
N VAL A 100 6.15 -30.78 19.57
CA VAL A 100 6.84 -30.54 20.84
C VAL A 100 7.78 -29.33 20.75
N PHE A 101 8.52 -29.18 19.65
CA PHE A 101 9.44 -28.08 19.44
C PHE A 101 8.72 -26.73 19.28
N VAL A 102 7.63 -26.67 18.50
CA VAL A 102 6.81 -25.47 18.32
C VAL A 102 6.15 -25.08 19.63
N THR A 103 5.57 -26.03 20.36
CA THR A 103 4.99 -25.77 21.68
C THR A 103 6.04 -25.30 22.67
N SER A 104 7.20 -25.94 22.71
CA SER A 104 8.32 -25.54 23.59
C SER A 104 8.82 -24.15 23.25
N THR A 105 9.06 -23.87 21.96
CA THR A 105 9.46 -22.54 21.48
C THR A 105 8.41 -21.49 21.83
N GLY A 106 7.13 -21.79 21.66
CA GLY A 106 6.03 -20.89 22.01
C GLY A 106 6.00 -20.55 23.51
N VAL A 107 6.16 -21.54 24.38
CA VAL A 107 6.24 -21.35 25.84
C VAL A 107 7.53 -20.60 26.23
N PHE A 108 8.65 -20.87 25.56
CA PHE A 108 9.91 -20.14 25.77
C PHE A 108 9.79 -18.68 25.33
N PHE A 109 9.13 -18.43 24.20
CA PHE A 109 8.89 -17.08 23.69
C PHE A 109 8.01 -16.29 24.65
N SER A 110 6.90 -16.88 25.12
CA SER A 110 6.02 -16.21 26.07
C SER A 110 6.68 -15.98 27.44
N SER A 111 7.57 -16.88 27.88
CA SER A 111 8.19 -16.81 29.19
C SER A 111 9.50 -16.02 29.26
N TRP A 112 10.30 -15.96 28.19
CA TRP A 112 11.64 -15.36 28.21
C TRP A 112 11.73 -14.02 27.47
N LEU A 113 10.94 -13.81 26.41
CA LEU A 113 11.11 -12.61 25.58
C LEU A 113 10.58 -11.33 26.22
N GLY A 114 9.64 -11.40 27.16
CA GLY A 114 9.09 -10.19 27.79
C GLY A 114 10.18 -9.38 28.51
N SER A 115 10.92 -10.01 29.43
CA SER A 115 11.99 -9.34 30.17
C SER A 115 13.21 -9.01 29.30
N TRP A 116 13.55 -9.88 28.34
CA TRP A 116 14.69 -9.68 27.46
C TRP A 116 14.45 -8.56 26.44
N PHE A 117 13.24 -8.44 25.88
CA PHE A 117 12.89 -7.40 24.92
C PHE A 117 12.72 -6.03 25.58
N LEU A 118 12.13 -5.98 26.79
CA LEU A 118 12.09 -4.75 27.59
C LEU A 118 13.50 -4.30 27.99
N GLY A 119 14.36 -5.24 28.42
CA GLY A 119 15.76 -4.96 28.72
C GLY A 119 16.56 -4.51 27.49
N LEU A 120 16.32 -5.10 26.32
CA LEU A 120 16.93 -4.70 25.06
C LEU A 120 16.45 -3.31 24.62
N GLY A 121 15.17 -3.00 24.82
CA GLY A 121 14.60 -1.67 24.55
C GLY A 121 15.22 -0.59 25.43
N GLU A 122 15.33 -0.83 26.74
CA GLU A 122 16.02 0.08 27.66
C GLU A 122 17.52 0.20 27.35
N TRP A 123 18.19 -0.90 27.00
CA TRP A 123 19.59 -0.90 26.60
C TRP A 123 19.79 -0.11 25.31
N LEU A 124 18.92 -0.29 24.31
CA LEU A 124 18.97 0.42 23.04
C LEU A 124 18.74 1.91 23.25
N ILE A 125 17.75 2.32 24.07
CA ILE A 125 17.52 3.72 24.44
C ILE A 125 18.78 4.33 25.11
N LYS A 126 19.45 3.60 26.00
CA LYS A 126 20.70 4.05 26.64
C LYS A 126 21.86 4.10 25.64
N ARG A 127 21.89 3.22 24.65
CA ARG A 127 22.97 3.06 23.66
C ARG A 127 22.85 4.00 22.46
N VAL A 128 21.69 4.60 22.20
CA VAL A 128 21.51 5.57 21.11
C VAL A 128 21.48 7.02 21.64
N PRO A 129 22.63 7.63 21.98
CA PRO A 129 22.73 9.06 22.32
C PRO A 129 22.35 9.96 21.14
N LEU A 130 22.32 9.43 19.91
CA LEU A 130 21.88 10.16 18.71
C LEU A 130 20.43 10.65 18.78
N VAL A 131 19.52 9.87 19.40
CA VAL A 131 18.10 10.26 19.50
C VAL A 131 17.97 11.53 20.34
N LYS A 132 18.74 11.67 21.41
CA LYS A 132 18.75 12.87 22.26
C LYS A 132 19.26 14.10 21.50
N HIS A 133 20.31 13.94 20.68
CA HIS A 133 20.85 15.04 19.88
C HIS A 133 19.92 15.46 18.75
N LEU A 134 19.26 14.51 18.07
CA LEU A 134 18.24 14.82 17.06
C LEU A 134 17.02 15.49 17.68
N TYR A 135 16.56 15.01 18.85
CA TYR A 135 15.44 15.61 19.54
C TYR A 135 15.78 17.03 20.03
N SER A 136 16.99 17.23 20.58
CA SER A 136 17.48 18.55 21.00
C SER A 136 17.66 19.50 19.82
N ALA A 137 18.23 19.03 18.70
CA ALA A 137 18.42 19.85 17.50
C ALA A 137 17.08 20.22 16.85
N ALA A 138 16.17 19.25 16.71
CA ALA A 138 14.82 19.50 16.20
C ALA A 138 14.07 20.49 17.10
N LYS A 139 14.17 20.33 18.42
CA LYS A 139 13.58 21.27 19.38
C LYS A 139 14.21 22.65 19.26
N GLN A 140 15.53 22.75 19.19
CA GLN A 140 16.27 24.02 19.09
C GLN A 140 15.99 24.75 17.77
N THR A 141 15.71 24.04 16.67
CA THR A 141 15.23 24.66 15.43
C THR A 141 13.81 25.20 15.58
N VAL A 142 12.91 24.46 16.23
CA VAL A 142 11.53 24.92 16.47
C VAL A 142 11.48 26.11 17.45
N GLU A 143 12.29 26.07 18.50
CA GLU A 143 12.32 27.07 19.57
C GLU A 143 13.19 28.30 19.20
N GLY A 144 14.20 28.09 18.35
CA GLY A 144 15.12 29.12 17.87
C GLY A 144 14.67 29.82 16.60
N ALA A 145 13.77 29.22 15.79
CA ALA A 145 13.37 29.84 14.54
C ALA A 145 12.61 31.14 14.77
N LEU A 146 11.76 31.26 15.79
CA LEU A 146 10.83 32.38 15.84
C LEU A 146 10.28 32.55 17.28
N ARG A 147 10.87 33.48 18.06
CA ARG A 147 10.24 34.01 19.28
C ARG A 147 9.02 34.84 18.89
N LEU A 148 7.97 34.15 18.46
CA LEU A 148 6.71 34.73 18.05
C LEU A 148 5.77 34.76 19.25
N ASN A 149 5.16 35.92 19.47
CA ASN A 149 4.06 36.07 20.39
C ASN A 149 2.76 35.84 19.60
N SER A 150 1.94 34.91 20.09
CA SER A 150 0.61 34.66 19.54
C SER A 150 -0.36 35.71 20.07
N VAL A 151 -0.75 36.66 19.23
CA VAL A 151 -1.71 37.71 19.56
C VAL A 151 -3.06 37.36 18.96
N TYR A 152 -4.07 37.21 19.81
CA TYR A 152 -5.44 36.92 19.41
C TYR A 152 -6.21 38.23 19.19
N VAL A 153 -6.73 38.43 17.98
CA VAL A 153 -7.56 39.57 17.61
C VAL A 153 -8.99 39.08 17.42
N PRO A 154 -9.93 39.43 18.33
CA PRO A 154 -11.31 38.99 18.21
C PRO A 154 -12.01 39.71 17.05
N THR A 155 -12.41 38.97 16.02
CA THR A 155 -13.20 39.46 14.89
C THR A 155 -14.70 39.29 15.22
N ASN A 156 -15.56 40.22 14.78
CA ASN A 156 -16.97 40.32 15.17
C ASN A 156 -17.89 39.17 14.66
N HIS A 157 -17.35 38.02 14.27
CA HIS A 157 -18.13 36.82 13.98
C HIS A 157 -17.85 35.75 15.04
N VAL A 158 -18.69 35.77 16.09
CA VAL A 158 -19.05 34.68 17.01
C VAL A 158 -18.06 33.48 16.98
N TYR A 159 -17.00 33.59 17.80
CA TYR A 159 -15.98 32.58 18.14
C TYR A 159 -14.80 32.34 17.19
N VAL A 160 -14.63 33.11 16.12
CA VAL A 160 -13.42 33.03 15.29
C VAL A 160 -12.73 34.39 15.27
N GLY A 161 -11.77 34.59 16.17
CA GLY A 161 -10.79 35.66 16.07
C GLY A 161 -9.54 35.16 15.35
N ASP A 162 -8.85 36.07 14.66
CA ASP A 162 -7.62 35.77 13.97
C ASP A 162 -6.45 35.73 14.95
N ILE A 163 -5.60 34.71 14.84
CA ILE A 163 -4.36 34.60 15.61
C ILE A 163 -3.22 35.07 14.71
N TYR A 164 -2.60 36.19 15.09
CA TYR A 164 -1.40 36.68 14.44
C TYR A 164 -0.18 36.24 15.23
N LEU A 165 0.79 35.65 14.55
CA LEU A 165 2.11 35.43 15.12
C LEU A 165 2.98 36.63 14.78
N LEU A 166 3.34 37.41 15.80
CA LEU A 166 4.15 38.61 15.67
C LEU A 166 5.52 38.39 16.30
N GLU A 167 6.57 38.94 15.71
CA GLU A 167 7.90 38.90 16.31
C GLU A 167 7.94 39.76 17.59
N ASP A 168 8.79 39.39 18.56
CA ASP A 168 8.88 40.10 19.85
C ASP A 168 9.21 41.60 19.70
N LYS A 169 9.86 42.00 18.59
CA LYS A 169 10.14 43.41 18.25
C LYS A 169 8.90 44.23 17.88
N ASP A 170 7.87 43.56 17.38
CA ASP A 170 6.59 44.17 16.98
C ASP A 170 5.57 44.13 18.15
N CYS A 171 5.96 43.56 19.28
CA CYS A 171 5.13 43.41 20.48
C CYS A 171 5.59 44.37 21.59
N LEU A 172 4.79 45.41 21.88
CA LEU A 172 5.02 46.26 23.03
C LEU A 172 4.44 45.62 24.29
N ARG A 173 5.31 45.18 25.22
CA ARG A 173 4.88 44.65 26.51
C ARG A 173 4.51 45.78 27.44
N THR A 174 3.24 45.83 27.83
CA THR A 174 2.71 46.84 28.74
C THR A 174 2.48 46.22 30.11
N SER A 175 2.79 46.97 31.17
CA SER A 175 2.54 46.55 32.55
C SER A 175 1.13 46.92 33.05
N MET A 176 0.22 47.23 32.12
CA MET A 176 -1.15 47.64 32.46
C MET A 176 -2.03 46.43 32.77
N SER A 177 -3.04 46.63 33.60
CA SER A 177 -4.06 45.62 33.88
C SER A 177 -5.01 45.45 32.67
N VAL A 178 -5.66 44.28 32.59
CA VAL A 178 -6.66 43.99 31.53
C VAL A 178 -7.78 45.05 31.51
N ARG A 179 -8.15 45.60 32.68
CA ARG A 179 -9.15 46.66 32.80
C ARG A 179 -8.69 47.95 32.11
N GLU A 180 -7.46 48.39 32.38
CA GLU A 180 -6.87 49.59 31.76
C GLU A 180 -6.69 49.40 30.25
N GLY A 181 -6.29 48.19 29.82
CA GLY A 181 -6.22 47.85 28.40
C GLY A 181 -7.58 47.90 27.72
N LEU A 182 -8.62 47.36 28.34
CA LEU A 182 -9.99 47.43 27.81
C LEU A 182 -10.52 48.86 27.79
N GLU A 183 -10.27 49.64 28.85
CA GLU A 183 -10.66 51.05 28.94
C GLU A 183 -9.98 51.86 27.83
N ALA A 184 -8.69 51.62 27.57
CA ALA A 184 -7.96 52.23 26.46
C ALA A 184 -8.54 51.86 25.08
N VAL A 185 -8.96 50.62 24.87
CA VAL A 185 -9.59 50.18 23.60
C VAL A 185 -10.98 50.80 23.43
N VAL A 186 -11.83 50.74 24.46
CA VAL A 186 -13.21 51.25 24.42
C VAL A 186 -13.23 52.78 24.30
N SER A 187 -12.27 53.46 24.91
CA SER A 187 -12.14 54.92 24.82
C SER A 187 -11.45 55.39 23.53
N VAL A 188 -11.20 54.49 22.58
CA VAL A 188 -10.54 54.77 21.30
C VAL A 188 -9.18 55.45 21.50
N GLY A 189 -8.42 54.96 22.48
CA GLY A 189 -7.08 55.42 22.79
C GLY A 189 -6.97 56.67 23.65
N THR A 190 -8.09 57.31 24.02
CA THR A 190 -8.07 58.51 24.88
C THR A 190 -7.62 58.22 26.32
N ALA A 191 -7.70 56.97 26.77
CA ALA A 191 -7.25 56.51 28.08
C ALA A 191 -5.89 55.78 28.03
N LEU A 192 -5.14 55.92 26.92
CA LEU A 192 -3.80 55.33 26.84
C LEU A 192 -2.87 55.94 27.89
N PRO A 193 -2.04 55.14 28.59
CA PRO A 193 -1.04 55.67 29.49
C PRO A 193 0.01 56.51 28.73
N PRO A 194 0.60 57.55 29.37
CA PRO A 194 1.50 58.51 28.70
C PRO A 194 2.70 57.85 27.99
N ALA A 195 3.18 56.72 28.50
CA ALA A 195 4.29 55.95 27.92
C ALA A 195 3.98 55.38 26.52
N LEU A 196 2.72 55.14 26.18
CA LEU A 196 2.31 54.62 24.87
C LEU A 196 1.87 55.72 23.89
N GLN A 197 1.41 56.87 24.39
CA GLN A 197 1.06 58.03 23.56
C GLN A 197 2.30 58.60 22.83
N ALA A 198 3.48 58.52 23.45
CA ALA A 198 4.74 58.95 22.85
C ALA A 198 5.22 58.12 21.64
N ILE A 199 4.65 56.91 21.45
CA ILE A 199 5.02 55.97 20.37
C ILE A 199 4.09 56.12 19.14
N GLN A 200 2.97 56.84 19.27
CA GLN A 200 2.01 57.06 18.17
C GLN A 200 2.38 58.03 17.02
N PRO A 201 3.46 58.86 17.02
CA PRO A 201 3.56 59.95 16.03
C PRO A 201 3.98 59.55 14.59
N THR A 202 3.87 58.29 14.17
CA THR A 202 4.31 57.84 12.82
C THR A 202 3.24 57.13 11.97
N LEU A 203 1.96 57.20 12.32
CA LEU A 203 0.88 56.71 11.46
C LEU A 203 -0.16 57.83 11.23
N SER A 204 0.17 58.74 10.32
CA SER A 204 -0.73 59.73 9.71
C SER A 204 -0.62 59.65 8.20
#